data_AF-A0A367JLA2-F1
#
_entry.id   AF-A0A367JLA2-F1
#
_cell.length_a   1.000
_cell.length_b   1.000
_cell.length_c   1.000
_cell.angle_alpha   90.00
_cell.angle_beta   90.00
_cell.angle_gamma   90.00
#
_symmetry.space_group_name_H-M   'P 1'
#
loop_
_entity.id
_entity.type
_entity.pdbx_description
1 polymer ?
#
loop_
_entity_poly.entity_id
_entity_poly.type
_entity_poly.pdbx_seq_one_letter_code
_entity_poly.pdbx_strand_id
1 'polypeptide(L)'
;MRNTKILAGSSHPELAALVSKRLGTPLSDCTLKKFSNKETNVEIRVSVRNEDVFIIQSGSNNMNDNIIELCIMIQAARIGSSKRITAVLPYFPY
;
A
#
# COMPACT_ATOMS: atom_id res chain seq x y z
N MET A 1 16.17 -1.56 -9.76
CA MET A 1 16.08 -1.76 -8.30
C MET A 1 15.88 -3.24 -8.06
N ARG A 2 16.88 -3.95 -7.53
CA ARG A 2 16.69 -5.37 -7.16
C ARG A 2 16.00 -5.39 -5.79
N ASN A 3 14.94 -6.17 -5.66
CA ASN A 3 14.16 -6.39 -4.44
C ASN A 3 13.33 -5.18 -3.95
N THR A 4 12.47 -4.63 -4.81
CA THR A 4 11.51 -3.56 -4.46
C THR A 4 10.09 -3.96 -4.82
N LYS A 5 9.16 -3.71 -3.89
CA LYS A 5 7.72 -3.92 -4.08
C LYS A 5 7.00 -2.59 -3.90
N ILE A 6 6.18 -2.25 -4.88
CA ILE A 6 5.27 -1.08 -4.79
C ILE A 6 3.87 -1.63 -4.53
N LEU A 7 3.24 -1.15 -3.47
CA LEU A 7 1.84 -1.42 -3.12
C LEU A 7 1.06 -0.11 -3.22
N ALA A 8 -0.22 -0.21 -3.55
CA ALA A 8 -1.12 0.93 -3.66
C ALA A 8 -2.30 0.74 -2.71
N GLY A 9 -2.60 1.79 -1.94
CA GLY A 9 -3.87 1.89 -1.21
C GLY A 9 -5.01 2.32 -2.14
N SER A 10 -6.22 2.40 -1.59
CA SER A 10 -7.44 2.73 -2.31
C SER A 10 -7.66 4.22 -2.57
N SER A 11 -6.86 5.11 -1.96
CA SER A 11 -7.10 6.57 -2.08
C SER A 11 -6.93 7.11 -3.49
N HIS A 12 -5.86 6.73 -4.20
CA HIS A 12 -5.50 7.22 -5.54
C HIS A 12 -4.75 6.16 -6.36
N PRO A 13 -5.45 5.11 -6.85
CA PRO A 13 -4.82 4.03 -7.62
C PRO A 13 -4.20 4.52 -8.94
N GLU A 14 -4.76 5.55 -9.57
CA GLU A 14 -4.23 6.16 -10.78
C GLU A 14 -2.83 6.76 -10.56
N LEU A 15 -2.64 7.49 -9.45
CA LEU A 15 -1.34 8.05 -9.10
C LEU A 15 -0.30 6.95 -8.87
N ALA A 16 -0.68 5.88 -8.16
CA ALA A 16 0.21 4.74 -7.94
C ALA A 16 0.61 4.06 -9.27
N ALA A 17 -0.33 3.93 -10.22
CA ALA A 17 -0.06 3.39 -11.55
C ALA A 17 0.92 4.27 -12.35
N LEU A 18 0.77 5.61 -12.29
CA LEU A 18 1.69 6.55 -12.93
C LEU A 18 3.11 6.46 -12.34
N VAL A 19 3.22 6.39 -11.01
CA VAL A 19 4.51 6.21 -10.32
C VAL A 19 5.16 4.89 -10.70
N SER A 20 4.40 3.79 -10.64
CA SER A 20 4.83 2.45 -11.05
C SER A 20 5.34 2.41 -12.50
N LYS A 21 4.58 3.00 -13.43
CA LYS A 21 4.96 3.12 -14.84
C LYS A 21 6.25 3.91 -15.03
N ARG A 22 6.42 5.03 -14.32
CA ARG A 22 7.62 5.87 -14.41
C ARG A 22 8.86 5.19 -13.83
N LEU A 23 8.71 4.36 -12.80
CA LEU A 23 9.80 3.60 -12.18
C LEU A 23 10.14 2.30 -12.94
N GLY A 24 9.28 1.86 -13.86
CA GLY A 24 9.44 0.58 -14.57
C GLY A 24 9.25 -0.65 -13.68
N THR A 25 8.58 -0.48 -12.53
CA THR A 25 8.32 -1.54 -11.55
C THR A 25 6.81 -1.70 -11.42
N PRO A 26 6.19 -2.85 -11.76
CA PRO A 26 4.75 -3.03 -11.67
C PRO A 26 4.25 -2.95 -10.22
N LEU A 27 3.00 -2.54 -10.05
CA LEU A 27 2.32 -2.65 -8.76
C LEU A 27 2.21 -4.12 -8.37
N SER A 28 2.50 -4.38 -7.11
CA SER A 28 2.36 -5.71 -6.49
C SER A 28 0.89 -6.02 -6.29
N ASP A 29 0.51 -7.28 -6.52
CA ASP A 29 -0.87 -7.71 -6.30
C ASP A 29 -1.24 -7.61 -4.82
N CYS A 30 -2.25 -6.79 -4.54
CA CYS A 30 -2.86 -6.66 -3.23
C CYS A 30 -4.37 -6.48 -3.37
N THR A 31 -5.11 -7.11 -2.48
CA THR A 31 -6.56 -6.99 -2.39
C THR A 31 -6.92 -6.11 -1.21
N LEU A 32 -7.70 -5.07 -1.49
CA LEU A 32 -8.27 -4.15 -0.52
C LEU A 32 -9.78 -4.33 -0.55
N LYS A 33 -10.38 -4.68 0.59
CA LYS A 33 -11.82 -4.92 0.70
C LYS A 33 -12.36 -4.30 1.97
N LYS A 34 -13.64 -3.92 1.93
CA LYS A 34 -14.42 -3.64 3.12
C LYS A 34 -15.45 -4.75 3.33
N PHE A 35 -15.51 -5.29 4.54
CA PHE A 35 -16.56 -6.23 4.93
C PHE A 35 -17.91 -5.51 5.09
N SER A 36 -19.00 -6.25 5.19
CA SER A 36 -20.36 -5.69 5.34
C SER A 36 -20.53 -4.85 6.62
N ASN A 37 -19.73 -5.14 7.66
CA ASN A 37 -19.64 -4.35 8.89
C ASN A 37 -18.72 -3.12 8.78
N LYS A 38 -18.21 -2.81 7.58
CA LYS A 38 -17.27 -1.71 7.26
C LYS A 38 -15.83 -1.90 7.76
N GLU A 39 -15.47 -3.05 8.31
CA GLU A 39 -14.08 -3.35 8.65
C GLU A 39 -13.22 -3.44 7.39
N THR A 40 -12.00 -2.93 7.49
CA THR A 40 -11.03 -2.92 6.38
C THR A 40 -10.21 -4.20 6.38
N ASN A 41 -10.14 -4.86 5.23
CA ASN A 41 -9.37 -6.06 5.00
C ASN A 41 -8.32 -5.81 3.92
N VAL A 42 -7.10 -6.26 4.19
CA VAL A 42 -5.96 -6.14 3.29
C VAL A 42 -5.30 -7.50 3.16
N GLU A 43 -5.04 -7.90 1.92
CA GLU A 43 -4.33 -9.13 1.58
C GLU A 43 -3.22 -8.79 0.57
N ILE A 44 -1.95 -9.00 0.95
CA ILE A 44 -0.81 -8.87 0.03
C ILE A 44 -0.58 -10.25 -0.61
N ARG A 45 -0.77 -10.35 -1.93
CA ARG A 45 -0.80 -11.64 -2.67
C ARG A 45 0.53 -12.04 -3.28
N VAL A 46 1.59 -11.34 -2.91
CA VAL A 46 2.96 -11.61 -3.33
C VAL A 46 3.87 -11.71 -2.11
N SER A 47 4.95 -12.47 -2.22
CA SER A 47 5.98 -12.46 -1.19
C SER A 47 6.63 -11.08 -1.12
N VAL A 48 6.71 -10.55 0.10
CA VAL A 48 7.42 -9.30 0.45
C VAL A 48 8.65 -9.56 1.32
N ARG A 49 9.00 -10.83 1.57
CA ARG A 49 10.09 -11.21 2.47
C ARG A 49 11.43 -10.67 1.98
N ASN A 50 12.16 -9.97 2.85
CA ASN A 50 13.44 -9.32 2.55
C ASN A 50 13.39 -8.26 1.43
N GLU A 51 12.20 -7.80 1.04
CA GLU A 51 12.01 -6.75 0.03
C GLU A 51 11.92 -5.36 0.67
N ASP A 52 12.29 -4.33 -0.09
CA ASP A 52 11.96 -2.95 0.22
C ASP A 52 10.54 -2.64 -0.28
N VAL A 53 9.60 -2.44 0.65
CA VAL A 53 8.18 -2.21 0.35
C VAL A 53 7.85 -0.73 0.42
N PHE A 54 7.31 -0.18 -0.66
CA PHE A 54 6.77 1.17 -0.74
C PHE A 54 5.25 1.09 -0.83
N ILE A 55 4.55 1.70 0.13
CA ILE A 55 3.09 1.76 0.14
C ILE A 55 2.67 3.17 -0.22
N ILE A 56 2.03 3.34 -1.38
CA ILE A 56 1.50 4.61 -1.83
C ILE A 56 0.07 4.74 -1.31
N GLN A 57 -0.15 5.68 -0.40
CA GLN A 57 -1.47 6.05 0.09
C GLN A 57 -1.51 7.57 0.29
N SER A 58 -2.69 8.18 0.26
CA SER A 58 -2.84 9.61 0.49
C SER A 58 -4.04 9.91 1.37
N GLY A 59 -4.02 11.05 2.04
CA GLY A 59 -5.25 11.66 2.52
C GLY A 59 -6.20 11.90 1.34
N SER A 60 -7.48 11.57 1.49
CA SER A 60 -8.53 11.85 0.51
C SER A 60 -9.87 12.05 1.22
N ASN A 61 -10.99 12.03 0.49
CA ASN A 61 -12.34 12.23 1.03
C ASN A 61 -12.67 11.29 2.21
N ASN A 62 -12.09 10.09 2.25
CA ASN A 62 -12.26 9.11 3.33
C ASN A 62 -10.99 9.02 4.20
N MET A 63 -10.54 10.15 4.73
CA MET A 63 -9.25 10.32 5.42
C MET A 63 -8.93 9.21 6.43
N ASN A 64 -9.84 8.98 7.38
CA ASN A 64 -9.62 8.00 8.46
C ASN A 64 -9.56 6.57 7.94
N ASP A 65 -10.39 6.23 6.96
CA ASP A 65 -10.36 4.91 6.34
C ASP A 65 -9.03 4.67 5.63
N ASN A 66 -8.51 5.67 4.91
CA ASN A 66 -7.22 5.55 4.22
C ASN A 66 -6.05 5.35 5.19
N ILE A 67 -6.08 6.03 6.34
CA ILE A 67 -5.07 5.88 7.40
C ILE A 67 -5.13 4.47 7.98
N ILE A 68 -6.34 3.99 8.31
CA ILE A 68 -6.52 2.63 8.84
C ILE A 68 -6.08 1.58 7.82
N GLU A 69 -6.47 1.74 6.55
CA GLU A 69 -6.03 0.86 5.46
C GLU A 69 -4.50 0.84 5.35
N LEU A 70 -3.83 2.00 5.39
CA LEU A 70 -2.37 2.10 5.37
C LEU A 70 -1.73 1.37 6.56
N CYS A 71 -2.24 1.57 7.77
CA CYS A 71 -1.76 0.89 8.97
C CYS A 71 -1.86 -0.63 8.84
N ILE A 72 -2.98 -1.14 8.31
CA ILE A 72 -3.18 -2.57 8.08
C ILE A 72 -2.23 -3.09 6.97
N MET A 73 -2.03 -2.33 5.89
CA MET A 73 -1.04 -2.67 4.85
C MET A 73 0.38 -2.76 5.41
N ILE A 74 0.79 -1.80 6.24
CA ILE A 74 2.09 -1.79 6.93
C ILE A 74 2.20 -3.01 7.84
N GLN A 75 1.15 -3.32 8.60
CA GLN A 75 1.13 -4.49 9.49
C GLN A 75 1.27 -5.80 8.69
N ALA A 76 0.54 -5.95 7.59
CA ALA A 76 0.63 -7.12 6.71
C ALA A 76 2.04 -7.27 6.12
N ALA A 77 2.64 -6.18 5.63
CA ALA A 77 4.01 -6.20 5.12
C ALA A 77 5.04 -6.54 6.21
N ARG A 78 4.84 -6.06 7.44
CA ARG A 78 5.71 -6.37 8.58
C ARG A 78 5.63 -7.85 8.96
N ILE A 79 4.43 -8.43 9.04
CA ILE A 79 4.22 -9.86 9.30
C ILE A 79 4.84 -10.70 8.16
N GLY A 80 4.74 -10.23 6.92
CA GLY A 80 5.41 -10.81 5.75
C GLY A 80 6.94 -10.73 5.75
N SER A 81 7.57 -10.23 6.82
CA SER A 81 9.02 -10.13 6.98
C SER A 81 9.69 -9.25 5.91
N SER A 82 9.05 -8.15 5.55
CA SER A 82 9.65 -7.12 4.69
C SER A 82 10.91 -6.55 5.33
N LYS A 83 11.93 -6.25 4.52
CA LYS A 83 13.19 -5.68 5.03
C LYS A 83 13.00 -4.24 5.51
N ARG A 84 12.22 -3.47 4.75
CA ARG A 84 11.93 -2.06 5.01
C ARG A 84 10.56 -1.75 4.46
N ILE A 85 9.84 -0.89 5.16
CA ILE A 85 8.52 -0.42 4.77
C ILE A 85 8.59 1.10 4.74
N THR A 86 8.23 1.71 3.61
CA THR A 86 8.18 3.17 3.42
C THR A 86 6.78 3.56 2.99
N ALA A 87 6.11 4.35 3.83
CA ALA A 87 4.85 4.99 3.46
C ALA A 87 5.14 6.22 2.60
N VAL A 88 4.56 6.27 1.41
CA VAL A 88 4.60 7.43 0.52
C VAL A 88 3.26 8.11 0.63
N LEU A 89 3.23 9.30 1.24
CA LEU A 89 2.04 10.10 1.51
C LEU A 89 2.09 11.42 0.70
N PRO A 90 1.60 11.44 -0.56
CA PRO A 90 1.67 12.62 -1.41
C PRO A 90 0.92 13.83 -0.82
N TYR A 91 -0.24 13.59 -0.23
CA TYR A 91 -0.93 14.53 0.63
C TYR A 91 -1.01 13.93 2.02
N PHE A 92 -0.29 14.54 2.96
CA PHE A 92 -0.19 14.07 4.33
C PHE A 92 -1.52 14.33 5.05
N PRO A 93 -2.11 13.31 5.69
CA PRO A 93 -3.38 13.47 6.39
C PRO A 93 -3.21 14.24 7.70
N TYR A 94 -4.16 15.16 7.97
CA TYR A 94 -4.23 16.07 9.14
C TYR A 94 -3.17 17.17 9.16
#